data_AF-A0A507QWF7-F1
#
_entry.id   AF-A0A507QWF7-F1
#
_cell.length_a   1.000
_cell.length_b   1.000
_cell.length_c   1.000
_cell.angle_alpha   90.00
_cell.angle_beta   90.00
_cell.angle_gamma   90.00
#
_symmetry.space_group_name_H-M   'P 1'
#
loop_
_entity.id
_entity.type
_entity.pdbx_description
1 polymer ?
#
loop_
_entity_poly.entity_id
_entity_poly.type
_entity_poly.pdbx_seq_one_letter_code
_entity_poly.pdbx_strand_id
1 'polypeptide(L)'
;MQEPPSSSILYQNTGGTVFLIDIPTSIALGQELSPLQQSQGPVQQRFSSKLDSITGNKPKQIPANDDVAGSLWKKGEGKKQLLSSPPMESPFPVSTEPKSDVARERVLRQISAPERHYRCLIEGLVLEGLREISEGQRGKGWCLSRRVVNQGGLPPLSSYRKRGRETRGEKVSIETAKFSCSFVAEMPHGIPGPPVILSSTSQNIFEGISELHHGVVKNPSNLEAALIVPCCKSNAENEKHAQSIDESHCTFNVPPESNFLLGTLPLGQQLQNAGLSSTSPIPGMPRDKRFNLILLDPPWPNRSVRRSRHYQTHSYADMDVLTQYLCDVLRAHLHGPRYIPDAYTNTTEASTQNSRRTIGAIWVTNSEKSRKVAYESLRGAGLSICEEWIWIKTTINGEPITPLNGLWRKPYEILVIGERTLHSFRGTPASTGPTTGGDGGPKADDSITRRVIAAVPDIHSRKPNLREIFEKIFFVPNSSSGTASEQGMYSSLEVFARNLTAGWWACGDEVLKFNSTEWWAD
;
A
#
# COMPACT_ATOMS: atom_id res chain seq x y z
N MET A 1 30.86 3.49 8.93
CA MET A 1 29.41 3.29 8.72
C MET A 1 29.17 3.30 7.22
N GLN A 2 28.48 2.30 6.70
CA GLN A 2 28.11 2.27 5.28
C GLN A 2 27.01 3.31 5.06
N GLU A 3 27.12 4.14 4.02
CA GLU A 3 26.06 5.11 3.69
C GLU A 3 24.73 4.35 3.45
N PRO A 4 23.60 4.89 3.94
CA PRO A 4 22.31 4.26 3.74
C PRO A 4 21.98 4.20 2.23
N PRO A 5 21.31 3.13 1.77
CA PRO A 5 20.98 2.97 0.36
C PRO A 5 20.05 4.11 -0.10
N SER A 6 20.34 4.69 -1.27
CA SER A 6 19.52 5.74 -1.89
C SER A 6 18.33 5.20 -2.70
N SER A 7 18.29 3.88 -2.92
CA SER A 7 17.25 3.16 -3.65
C SER A 7 16.97 1.83 -2.96
N SER A 8 15.72 1.39 -3.02
CA SER A 8 15.30 0.07 -2.56
C SER A 8 15.47 -1.03 -3.63
N ILE A 9 15.75 -0.62 -4.87
CA ILE A 9 15.89 -1.49 -6.03
C ILE A 9 17.33 -2.00 -6.09
N LEU A 10 17.52 -3.29 -5.82
CA LEU A 10 18.81 -3.98 -5.85
C LEU A 10 19.20 -4.45 -7.26
N TYR A 11 18.20 -4.64 -8.12
CA TYR A 11 18.34 -4.98 -9.53
C TYR A 11 17.20 -4.37 -10.33
N GLN A 12 17.51 -3.88 -11.51
CA GLN A 12 16.53 -3.54 -12.52
C GLN A 12 17.13 -3.85 -13.89
N ASN A 13 16.35 -4.46 -14.77
CA ASN A 13 16.76 -4.65 -16.15
C ASN A 13 16.55 -3.38 -16.99
N THR A 14 17.19 -3.30 -18.15
CA THR A 14 17.12 -2.12 -19.03
C THR A 14 15.70 -1.84 -19.54
N GLY A 15 14.86 -2.88 -19.70
CA GLY A 15 13.47 -2.75 -20.08
C GLY A 15 12.53 -2.25 -18.96
N GLY A 16 13.02 -2.18 -17.71
CA GLY A 16 12.22 -1.87 -16.54
C GLY A 16 11.07 -2.86 -16.30
N THR A 17 11.19 -4.10 -16.77
CA THR A 17 10.18 -5.15 -16.62
C THR A 17 10.54 -6.16 -15.53
N VAL A 18 11.78 -6.18 -15.06
CA VAL A 18 12.26 -7.09 -14.02
C VAL A 18 12.99 -6.30 -12.94
N PHE A 19 12.58 -6.50 -11.68
CA PHE A 19 13.12 -5.82 -10.51
C PHE A 19 13.43 -6.80 -9.38
N LEU A 20 14.47 -6.48 -8.60
CA LEU A 20 14.69 -7.03 -7.26
C LEU A 20 14.61 -5.88 -6.26
N ILE A 21 13.77 -6.00 -5.24
CA ILE A 21 13.55 -4.95 -4.23
C ILE A 21 13.86 -5.49 -2.83
N ASP A 22 14.51 -4.67 -2.00
CA ASP A 22 14.60 -4.89 -0.57
C ASP A 22 13.37 -4.31 0.16
N ILE A 23 12.52 -5.16 0.73
CA ILE A 23 11.25 -4.73 1.37
C ILE A 23 11.48 -3.76 2.54
N PRO A 24 12.33 -4.06 3.55
CA PRO A 24 12.52 -3.15 4.67
C PRO A 24 13.05 -1.79 4.24
N THR A 25 14.02 -1.77 3.33
CA THR A 25 14.57 -0.53 2.77
C THR A 25 13.52 0.25 1.99
N SER A 26 12.67 -0.40 1.20
CA SER A 26 11.58 0.29 0.47
C SER A 26 10.63 1.03 1.42
N ILE A 27 10.31 0.43 2.57
CA ILE A 27 9.42 1.02 3.57
C ILE A 27 10.10 2.16 4.32
N ALA A 28 11.37 1.97 4.72
CA ALA A 28 12.18 3.00 5.35
C ALA A 28 12.34 4.23 4.47
N LEU A 29 12.73 4.04 3.20
CA LEU A 29 12.80 5.13 2.22
C LEU A 29 11.42 5.74 1.95
N GLY A 30 10.35 4.96 2.05
CA GLY A 30 8.97 5.43 1.99
C GLY A 30 8.59 6.44 3.08
N GLN A 31 9.31 6.50 4.21
CA GLN A 31 9.08 7.49 5.27
C GLN A 31 9.71 8.85 4.97
N GLU A 32 10.53 8.96 3.92
CA GLU A 32 11.17 10.20 3.48
C GLU A 32 10.55 10.68 2.16
N LEU A 33 10.51 11.99 1.91
CA LEU A 33 10.08 12.53 0.61
C LEU A 33 11.00 12.02 -0.50
N SER A 34 10.44 11.56 -1.62
CA SER A 34 11.25 11.11 -2.77
C SER A 34 11.98 12.30 -3.40
N PRO A 35 13.05 12.10 -4.19
CA PRO A 35 13.69 13.19 -4.93
C PRO A 35 12.70 13.96 -5.83
N LEU A 36 11.71 13.24 -6.38
CA LEU A 36 10.62 13.84 -7.16
C LEU A 36 9.72 14.75 -6.31
N GLN A 37 9.54 14.44 -5.02
CA GLN A 37 8.77 15.27 -4.07
C GLN A 37 9.61 16.41 -3.46
N GLN A 38 10.89 16.18 -3.13
CA GLN A 38 11.76 17.18 -2.50
C GLN A 38 12.07 18.38 -3.40
N SER A 39 12.21 18.15 -4.71
CA SER A 39 12.39 19.20 -5.72
C SER A 39 11.19 20.17 -5.83
N GLN A 40 10.09 19.89 -5.13
CA GLN A 40 8.86 20.66 -5.20
C GLN A 40 8.79 21.82 -4.17
N GLY A 41 9.67 21.88 -3.16
CA GLY A 41 9.66 22.91 -2.10
C GLY A 41 8.43 22.87 -1.15
N PRO A 42 8.50 23.44 0.07
CA PRO A 42 7.47 23.26 1.10
C PRO A 42 6.12 23.90 0.74
N VAL A 43 5.02 23.19 1.03
CA VAL A 43 3.63 23.61 0.73
C VAL A 43 3.30 25.00 1.31
N GLN A 44 3.83 25.37 2.48
CA GLN A 44 3.56 26.64 3.16
C GLN A 44 4.15 27.88 2.47
N GLN A 45 5.28 27.78 1.77
CA GLN A 45 5.84 28.91 1.01
C GLN A 45 5.06 29.22 -0.28
N ARG A 46 4.20 28.30 -0.74
CA ARG A 46 3.39 28.45 -1.95
C ARG A 46 2.19 29.41 -1.78
N PHE A 47 1.76 29.69 -0.55
CA PHE A 47 0.70 30.67 -0.26
C PHE A 47 1.24 32.07 0.08
N SER A 48 2.40 32.18 0.74
CA SER A 48 3.01 33.49 1.08
C SER A 48 3.55 34.22 -0.15
N SER A 49 4.29 33.52 -1.01
CA SER A 49 4.94 34.12 -2.18
C SER A 49 3.96 34.77 -3.17
N LYS A 50 2.69 34.32 -3.20
CA LYS A 50 1.63 34.92 -4.02
C LYS A 50 1.06 36.20 -3.41
N LEU A 51 0.91 36.28 -2.09
CA LEU A 51 0.41 37.48 -1.40
C LEU A 51 1.46 38.60 -1.34
N ASP A 52 2.73 38.21 -1.20
CA ASP A 52 3.87 39.13 -1.18
C ASP A 52 4.12 39.77 -2.56
N SER A 53 3.80 39.05 -3.65
CA SER A 53 3.88 39.57 -5.02
C SER A 53 2.77 40.60 -5.36
N ILE A 54 1.67 40.59 -4.60
CA ILE A 54 0.52 41.49 -4.82
C ILE A 54 0.61 42.75 -3.93
N THR A 55 1.31 42.70 -2.79
CA THR A 55 1.28 43.78 -1.79
C THR A 55 2.58 44.57 -1.63
N GLY A 56 3.67 44.23 -2.32
CA GLY A 56 4.88 45.08 -2.39
C GLY A 56 5.58 45.34 -1.05
N ASN A 57 5.19 44.69 0.04
CA ASN A 57 5.76 44.88 1.35
C ASN A 57 6.75 43.76 1.67
N LYS A 58 8.05 44.08 1.63
CA LYS A 58 9.09 43.23 2.23
C LYS A 58 8.94 43.27 3.75
N PRO A 59 8.78 42.13 4.45
CA PRO A 59 8.86 42.13 5.91
C PRO A 59 10.31 42.37 6.34
N LYS A 60 10.49 43.28 7.31
CA LYS A 60 11.77 43.50 8.01
C LYS A 60 12.16 42.22 8.75
N GLN A 61 13.40 41.76 8.54
CA GLN A 61 14.02 40.72 9.35
C GLN A 61 14.09 41.18 10.81
N ILE A 62 13.43 40.45 11.70
CA ILE A 62 13.65 40.54 13.15
C ILE A 62 14.62 39.39 13.48
N PRO A 63 15.75 39.66 14.16
CA PRO A 63 16.68 38.59 14.54
C PRO A 63 16.00 37.69 15.59
N ALA A 64 15.95 36.39 15.31
CA ALA A 64 15.56 35.39 16.28
C ALA A 64 16.69 35.24 17.30
N ASN A 65 16.39 35.52 18.57
CA ASN A 65 17.24 35.12 19.68
C ASN A 65 17.10 33.60 19.84
N ASP A 66 18.05 32.87 19.25
CA ASP A 66 18.33 31.48 19.58
C ASP A 66 19.14 31.46 20.87
N ASP A 67 18.48 31.48 22.02
CA ASP A 67 19.07 30.99 23.27
C ASP A 67 17.94 30.70 24.26
N VAL A 68 18.08 29.63 25.06
CA VAL A 68 17.15 29.13 26.10
C VAL A 68 16.14 28.03 25.71
N ALA A 69 16.50 27.12 24.80
CA ALA A 69 15.82 25.79 24.70
C ALA A 69 16.79 24.61 24.42
N GLY A 70 18.10 24.81 24.60
CA GLY A 70 19.11 23.79 24.39
C GLY A 70 19.52 23.12 25.70
N SER A 71 18.86 22.03 26.11
CA SER A 71 19.52 21.06 27.02
C SER A 71 18.92 19.64 27.10
N LEU A 72 17.97 19.21 26.26
CA LEU A 72 17.44 17.82 26.38
C LEU A 72 17.20 17.03 25.08
N TRP A 73 17.59 17.54 23.92
CA TRP A 73 17.46 16.81 22.65
C TRP A 73 18.83 16.59 22.02
N LYS A 74 19.55 15.55 22.47
CA LYS A 74 20.61 14.98 21.65
C LYS A 74 19.95 14.29 20.47
N LYS A 75 19.90 15.00 19.34
CA LYS A 75 19.60 14.47 18.01
C LYS A 75 20.64 13.38 17.72
N GLY A 76 20.23 12.11 17.79
CA GLY A 76 21.02 11.03 17.22
C GLY A 76 20.97 11.18 15.70
N GLU A 77 22.11 11.42 15.06
CA GLU A 77 22.25 11.51 13.60
C GLU A 77 22.11 10.15 12.88
N GLY A 78 21.42 9.18 13.48
CA GLY A 78 21.15 7.87 12.90
C GLY A 78 19.78 7.85 12.20
N LYS A 79 19.72 7.39 10.94
CA LYS A 79 18.43 7.07 10.30
C LYS A 79 17.83 5.85 10.99
N LYS A 80 16.59 5.98 11.51
CA LYS A 80 15.81 4.90 12.11
C LYS A 80 15.75 3.69 11.16
N GLN A 81 16.05 2.51 11.68
CA GLN A 81 15.98 1.25 10.92
C GLN A 81 14.69 0.50 11.23
N LEU A 82 14.02 0.02 10.17
CA LEU A 82 12.82 -0.79 10.31
C LEU A 82 13.18 -2.18 10.87
N LEU A 83 12.53 -2.56 11.96
CA LEU A 83 12.60 -3.91 12.50
C LEU A 83 11.88 -4.90 11.58
N SER A 84 12.57 -6.00 11.30
CA SER A 84 12.19 -6.98 10.29
C SER A 84 12.24 -8.40 10.84
N SER A 85 11.68 -9.36 10.09
CA SER A 85 11.91 -10.78 10.33
C SER A 85 13.29 -11.21 9.80
N PRO A 86 13.89 -12.30 10.33
CA PRO A 86 15.08 -12.89 9.72
C PRO A 86 14.85 -13.15 8.22
N PRO A 87 15.82 -12.82 7.34
CA PRO A 87 15.72 -13.16 5.93
C PRO A 87 15.48 -14.65 5.74
N MET A 88 14.63 -15.00 4.77
CA MET A 88 14.31 -16.41 4.52
C MET A 88 15.48 -17.10 3.81
N GLU A 89 16.12 -18.05 4.47
CA GLU A 89 17.27 -18.77 3.91
C GLU A 89 16.87 -19.98 3.06
N SER A 90 15.78 -20.65 3.41
CA SER A 90 15.30 -21.87 2.74
C SER A 90 13.79 -21.83 2.46
N PRO A 91 13.32 -22.48 1.37
CA PRO A 91 11.90 -22.55 1.07
C PRO A 91 11.09 -23.30 2.14
N PHE A 92 9.79 -23.03 2.20
CA PHE A 92 8.91 -23.77 3.09
C PHE A 92 8.78 -25.24 2.66
N PRO A 93 8.66 -26.18 3.62
CA PRO A 93 8.41 -27.57 3.30
C PRO A 93 7.06 -27.75 2.60
N VAL A 94 7.03 -28.59 1.56
CA VAL A 94 5.88 -28.85 0.65
C VAL A 94 4.71 -29.60 1.32
N SER A 95 4.65 -29.61 2.65
CA SER A 95 3.72 -30.39 3.47
C SER A 95 2.24 -30.14 3.19
N THR A 96 1.88 -28.98 2.63
CA THR A 96 0.51 -28.60 2.35
C THR A 96 0.04 -28.97 0.95
N GLU A 97 0.82 -29.58 0.08
CA GLU A 97 0.34 -29.93 -1.27
C GLU A 97 -0.36 -31.30 -1.32
N PRO A 98 -1.23 -31.57 -2.31
CA PRO A 98 -1.79 -32.91 -2.51
C PRO A 98 -0.67 -33.93 -2.70
N LYS A 99 -0.68 -34.99 -1.88
CA LYS A 99 0.42 -35.95 -1.76
C LYS A 99 0.41 -37.08 -2.79
N SER A 100 -0.70 -37.26 -3.51
CA SER A 100 -0.85 -38.28 -4.55
C SER A 100 -1.27 -37.67 -5.87
N ASP A 101 -0.85 -38.30 -6.97
CA ASP A 101 -1.16 -37.83 -8.33
C ASP A 101 -2.66 -37.80 -8.59
N VAL A 102 -3.40 -38.80 -8.10
CA VAL A 102 -4.87 -38.83 -8.18
C VAL A 102 -5.50 -37.61 -7.50
N ALA A 103 -4.99 -37.20 -6.33
CA ALA A 103 -5.49 -36.00 -5.64
C ALA A 103 -5.11 -34.72 -6.39
N ARG A 104 -3.90 -34.65 -6.97
CA ARG A 104 -3.45 -33.53 -7.81
C ARG A 104 -4.32 -33.37 -9.05
N GLU A 105 -4.55 -34.46 -9.79
CA GLU A 105 -5.41 -34.47 -10.98
C GLU A 105 -6.83 -34.02 -10.65
N ARG A 106 -7.40 -34.50 -9.54
CA ARG A 106 -8.75 -34.11 -9.12
C ARG A 106 -8.86 -32.60 -8.90
N VAL A 107 -7.84 -31.96 -8.31
CA VAL A 107 -7.82 -30.50 -8.14
C VAL A 107 -7.64 -29.80 -9.50
N LEU A 108 -6.74 -30.29 -10.35
CA LEU A 108 -6.51 -29.71 -11.68
C LEU A 108 -7.76 -29.72 -12.58
N ARG A 109 -8.59 -30.77 -12.48
CA ARG A 109 -9.87 -30.87 -13.19
C ARG A 109 -10.90 -29.84 -12.74
N GLN A 110 -10.79 -29.30 -11.53
CA GLN A 110 -11.68 -28.25 -11.02
C GLN A 110 -11.27 -26.84 -11.45
N ILE A 111 -10.05 -26.66 -11.94
CA ILE A 111 -9.55 -25.38 -12.43
C ILE A 111 -10.01 -25.21 -13.88
N SER A 112 -10.49 -24.03 -14.26
CA SER A 112 -10.91 -23.75 -15.64
C SER A 112 -9.71 -23.80 -16.60
N ALA A 113 -9.94 -24.13 -17.89
CA ALA A 113 -8.88 -24.09 -18.89
C ALA A 113 -8.20 -22.70 -19.02
N PRO A 114 -8.95 -21.57 -19.04
CA PRO A 114 -8.36 -20.23 -19.03
C PRO A 114 -7.48 -19.96 -17.80
N GLU A 115 -7.93 -20.36 -16.61
CA GLU A 115 -7.15 -20.18 -15.38
C GLU A 115 -5.87 -21.03 -15.38
N ARG A 116 -5.90 -22.25 -15.93
CA ARG A 116 -4.69 -23.06 -16.10
C ARG A 116 -3.70 -22.40 -17.07
N HIS A 117 -4.19 -21.86 -18.18
CA HIS A 117 -3.35 -21.16 -19.15
C HIS A 117 -2.71 -19.91 -18.54
N TYR A 118 -3.50 -19.10 -17.83
CA TYR A 118 -3.01 -17.93 -17.11
C TYR A 118 -1.93 -18.31 -16.08
N ARG A 119 -2.13 -19.37 -15.29
CA ARG A 119 -1.11 -19.85 -14.35
C ARG A 119 0.18 -20.26 -15.04
N CYS A 120 0.08 -20.97 -16.16
CA CYS A 120 1.25 -21.36 -16.95
C CYS A 120 2.03 -20.15 -17.48
N LEU A 121 1.31 -19.13 -17.98
CA LEU A 121 1.91 -17.87 -18.40
C LEU A 121 2.69 -17.19 -17.25
N ILE A 122 2.05 -17.04 -16.09
CA ILE A 122 2.69 -16.42 -14.92
C ILE A 122 3.89 -17.25 -14.45
N GLU A 123 3.78 -18.57 -14.40
CA GLU A 123 4.90 -19.46 -14.03
C GLU A 123 6.10 -19.29 -14.97
N GLY A 124 5.88 -19.15 -16.29
CA GLY A 124 6.92 -18.87 -17.26
C GLY A 124 7.63 -17.54 -16.99
N LEU A 125 6.86 -16.46 -16.79
CA LEU A 125 7.40 -15.13 -16.47
C LEU A 125 8.20 -15.13 -15.16
N VAL A 126 7.73 -15.87 -14.15
CA VAL A 126 8.44 -16.00 -12.87
C VAL A 126 9.79 -16.70 -13.06
N LEU A 127 9.83 -17.82 -13.77
CA LEU A 127 11.08 -18.54 -14.02
C LEU A 127 12.08 -17.70 -14.80
N GLU A 128 11.61 -16.95 -15.80
CA GLU A 128 12.43 -16.04 -16.60
C GLU A 128 12.96 -14.88 -15.76
N GLY A 129 12.11 -14.17 -15.03
CA GLY A 129 12.52 -13.05 -14.19
C GLY A 129 13.50 -13.47 -13.08
N LEU A 130 13.32 -14.63 -12.45
CA LEU A 130 14.26 -15.13 -11.46
C LEU A 130 15.63 -15.48 -12.06
N ARG A 131 15.64 -16.10 -13.25
CA ARG A 131 16.88 -16.40 -13.98
C ARG A 131 17.64 -15.11 -14.31
N GLU A 132 16.95 -14.12 -14.86
CA GLU A 132 17.53 -12.83 -15.24
C GLU A 132 18.10 -12.08 -14.02
N ILE A 133 17.37 -12.04 -12.90
CA ILE A 133 17.87 -11.45 -11.65
C ILE A 133 19.09 -12.21 -11.14
N SER A 134 19.08 -13.55 -11.18
CA SER A 134 20.20 -14.38 -10.71
C SER A 134 21.48 -14.09 -11.50
N GLU A 135 21.38 -14.03 -12.83
CA GLU A 135 22.49 -13.67 -13.73
C GLU A 135 22.99 -12.24 -13.46
N GLY A 136 22.06 -11.30 -13.23
CA GLY A 136 22.35 -9.91 -12.93
C GLY A 136 22.99 -9.66 -11.56
N GLN A 137 22.60 -10.42 -10.53
CA GLN A 137 23.13 -10.28 -9.18
C GLN A 137 24.55 -10.83 -9.02
N ARG A 138 25.00 -11.73 -9.90
CA ARG A 138 26.36 -12.31 -9.90
C ARG A 138 26.80 -12.82 -8.51
N GLY A 139 25.88 -13.48 -7.80
CA GLY A 139 26.13 -14.05 -6.47
C GLY A 139 26.00 -13.08 -5.28
N LYS A 140 25.55 -11.84 -5.49
CA LYS A 140 25.13 -10.95 -4.40
C LYS A 140 23.83 -11.46 -3.75
N GLY A 141 23.67 -11.21 -2.46
CA GLY A 141 22.45 -11.57 -1.72
C GLY A 141 21.23 -10.79 -2.21
N TRP A 142 20.06 -11.43 -2.17
CA TRP A 142 18.81 -10.86 -2.70
C TRP A 142 18.08 -9.90 -1.73
N CYS A 143 18.68 -9.59 -0.59
CA CYS A 143 18.21 -8.58 0.33
C CYS A 143 19.40 -7.94 1.07
N LEU A 144 19.16 -6.77 1.66
CA LEU A 144 20.12 -6.12 2.52
C LEU A 144 20.09 -6.72 3.94
N SER A 145 21.09 -6.38 4.76
CA SER A 145 21.13 -6.77 6.16
C SER A 145 19.92 -6.22 6.91
N ARG A 146 19.26 -7.08 7.69
CA ARG A 146 18.04 -6.73 8.44
C ARG A 146 18.33 -6.53 9.92
N ARG A 147 17.70 -5.54 10.54
CA ARG A 147 17.60 -5.44 12.00
C ARG A 147 16.44 -6.31 12.46
N VAL A 148 16.75 -7.44 13.07
CA VAL A 148 15.75 -8.45 13.43
C VAL A 148 15.08 -8.08 14.75
N VAL A 149 13.76 -8.26 14.85
CA VAL A 149 13.02 -8.16 16.12
C VAL A 149 13.59 -9.20 17.10
N ASN A 150 14.13 -8.77 18.26
CA ASN A 150 14.66 -9.68 19.28
C ASN A 150 13.56 -10.67 19.75
N GLN A 151 13.77 -11.97 19.55
CA GLN A 151 12.82 -13.06 19.85
C GLN A 151 12.64 -13.34 21.37
N GLY A 152 13.00 -12.40 22.26
CA GLY A 152 12.88 -12.57 23.71
C GLY A 152 11.44 -12.59 24.26
N GLY A 153 10.43 -12.45 23.39
CA GLY A 153 9.01 -12.46 23.78
C GLY A 153 8.05 -13.04 22.74
N LEU A 154 8.54 -13.70 21.68
CA LEU A 154 7.71 -14.30 20.64
C LEU A 154 8.18 -15.73 20.34
N PRO A 155 7.28 -16.73 20.25
CA PRO A 155 7.68 -18.12 20.04
C PRO A 155 8.26 -18.29 18.63
N PRO A 156 9.22 -19.23 18.47
CA PRO A 156 9.98 -19.39 17.24
C PRO A 156 9.08 -19.78 16.06
N LEU A 157 9.38 -19.20 14.89
CA LEU A 157 8.75 -19.51 13.59
C LEU A 157 9.06 -20.92 13.04
N SER A 158 9.60 -21.83 13.88
CA SER A 158 9.97 -23.19 13.50
C SER A 158 9.26 -24.25 14.37
N SER A 159 8.07 -24.68 13.95
CA SER A 159 7.63 -26.09 13.99
C SER A 159 6.14 -26.21 13.63
N TYR A 160 5.84 -26.21 12.33
CA TYR A 160 4.63 -26.88 11.85
C TYR A 160 4.80 -28.39 12.06
N ARG A 161 4.50 -28.91 13.26
CA ARG A 161 4.31 -30.34 13.51
C ARG A 161 2.89 -30.65 14.02
N LYS A 162 2.36 -31.70 13.39
CA LYS A 162 1.10 -32.43 13.57
C LYS A 162 0.38 -32.31 14.93
N ARG A 163 -0.95 -32.15 14.86
CA ARG A 163 -1.88 -32.60 15.90
C ARG A 163 -1.67 -34.10 16.16
N GLY A 164 -1.09 -34.42 17.31
CA GLY A 164 -1.39 -35.63 18.07
C GLY A 164 -2.55 -35.32 19.03
N ARG A 165 -3.34 -36.34 19.32
CA ARG A 165 -4.54 -36.34 20.17
C ARG A 165 -4.15 -36.35 21.65
N GLU A 166 -4.95 -35.68 22.49
CA GLU A 166 -4.94 -35.64 23.99
C GLU A 166 -3.73 -34.90 24.62
N THR A 167 -3.81 -34.08 25.68
CA THR A 167 -4.76 -33.81 26.79
C THR A 167 -4.76 -32.29 27.14
N ARG A 168 -5.76 -31.84 27.92
CA ARG A 168 -5.95 -30.46 28.43
C ARG A 168 -4.67 -29.87 29.07
N GLY A 169 -4.19 -28.77 28.52
CA GLY A 169 -3.21 -27.85 29.12
C GLY A 169 -3.42 -26.46 28.53
N GLU A 170 -3.47 -25.44 29.38
CA GLU A 170 -3.74 -24.03 29.06
C GLU A 170 -2.90 -23.53 27.89
N LYS A 171 -3.58 -22.96 26.89
CA LYS A 171 -2.96 -22.24 25.78
C LYS A 171 -2.92 -20.76 26.11
N VAL A 172 -1.75 -20.27 26.47
CA VAL A 172 -1.46 -18.83 26.49
C VAL A 172 -1.32 -18.37 25.04
N SER A 173 -2.31 -17.62 24.58
CA SER A 173 -2.31 -16.95 23.27
C SER A 173 -1.55 -15.64 23.45
N ILE A 174 -0.44 -15.44 22.72
CA ILE A 174 0.22 -14.14 22.69
C ILE A 174 -0.62 -13.25 21.76
N GLU A 175 -1.47 -12.43 22.36
CA GLU A 175 -2.13 -11.32 21.68
C GLU A 175 -1.09 -10.23 21.46
N THR A 176 -0.45 -10.24 20.29
CA THR A 176 0.11 -9.00 19.72
C THR A 176 -1.04 -8.00 19.73
N ALA A 177 -0.91 -6.89 20.47
CA ALA A 177 -1.96 -5.93 20.75
C ALA A 177 -2.89 -5.80 19.54
N LYS A 178 -4.05 -6.45 19.62
CA LYS A 178 -5.09 -6.28 18.62
C LYS A 178 -5.52 -4.84 18.80
N PHE A 179 -4.98 -3.94 17.98
CA PHE A 179 -5.64 -2.70 17.62
C PHE A 179 -6.88 -3.02 16.76
N SER A 180 -7.71 -3.94 17.25
CA SER A 180 -9.09 -4.06 16.82
C SER A 180 -9.85 -3.20 17.82
N CYS A 181 -9.91 -1.90 17.56
CA CYS A 181 -10.92 -1.07 18.18
C CYS A 181 -12.26 -1.52 17.58
N SER A 182 -12.85 -2.58 18.14
CA SER A 182 -14.21 -3.02 17.84
C SER A 182 -15.25 -2.15 18.56
N PHE A 183 -14.95 -0.86 18.72
CA PHE A 183 -15.90 0.10 19.23
C PHE A 183 -16.70 0.62 18.04
N VAL A 184 -17.90 0.06 17.89
CA VAL A 184 -18.93 0.65 17.05
C VAL A 184 -19.39 1.91 17.79
N ALA A 185 -18.62 3.00 17.69
CA ALA A 185 -19.13 4.30 18.06
C ALA A 185 -20.31 4.58 17.12
N GLU A 186 -21.49 4.81 17.69
CA GLU A 186 -22.63 5.30 16.92
C GLU A 186 -22.19 6.54 16.13
N MET A 187 -22.31 6.44 14.81
CA MET A 187 -21.87 7.43 13.84
C MET A 187 -22.61 8.76 14.06
N PRO A 188 -21.96 9.85 14.52
CA PRO A 188 -22.56 11.16 14.44
C PRO A 188 -22.59 11.56 12.97
N HIS A 189 -23.75 12.03 12.54
CA HIS A 189 -24.11 12.24 11.15
C HIS A 189 -23.10 13.08 10.32
N GLY A 190 -22.60 12.48 9.24
CA GLY A 190 -22.51 13.09 7.90
C GLY A 190 -21.57 14.27 7.63
N ILE A 191 -20.92 14.87 8.63
CA ILE A 191 -20.00 16.00 8.43
C ILE A 191 -18.58 15.57 8.85
N PRO A 192 -17.59 15.59 7.94
CA PRO A 192 -16.19 15.38 8.31
C PRO A 192 -15.82 16.37 9.43
N GLY A 193 -15.25 15.88 10.53
CA GLY A 193 -14.66 16.74 11.54
C GLY A 193 -13.55 17.63 10.93
N PRO A 194 -13.22 18.76 11.57
CA PRO A 194 -12.09 19.59 11.12
C PRO A 194 -10.82 18.72 11.04
N PRO A 195 -9.93 18.98 10.07
CA PRO A 195 -8.71 18.20 9.95
C PRO A 195 -7.81 18.39 11.17
N VAL A 196 -7.24 17.30 11.67
CA VAL A 196 -6.22 17.32 12.72
C VAL A 196 -4.89 17.64 12.06
N ILE A 197 -4.29 18.77 12.44
CA ILE A 197 -2.99 19.20 11.91
C ILE A 197 -1.91 18.89 12.94
N LEU A 198 -1.00 18.00 12.59
CA LEU A 198 0.12 17.64 13.44
C LEU A 198 1.25 18.67 13.34
N SER A 199 1.85 18.95 14.49
CA SER A 199 3.10 19.71 14.59
C SER A 199 4.28 18.77 14.52
N SER A 200 5.29 19.10 13.71
CA SER A 200 6.57 18.38 13.69
C SER A 200 7.57 18.89 14.73
N THR A 201 7.24 19.97 15.44
CA THR A 201 8.12 20.61 16.45
C THR A 201 7.66 20.37 17.88
N SER A 202 6.51 19.73 18.08
CA SER A 202 5.96 19.38 19.39
C SER A 202 5.35 17.98 19.37
N GLN A 203 5.15 17.40 20.56
CA GLN A 203 4.41 16.16 20.70
C GLN A 203 2.92 16.40 20.39
N ASN A 204 2.31 15.50 19.61
CA ASN A 204 0.88 15.53 19.34
C ASN A 204 0.22 14.44 20.19
N ILE A 205 -0.23 14.82 21.39
CA ILE A 205 -0.79 13.90 22.39
C ILE A 205 -2.32 13.99 22.33
N PHE A 206 -2.99 12.84 22.26
CA PHE A 206 -4.46 12.71 22.27
C PHE A 206 -4.87 11.79 23.42
N GLU A 207 -6.07 11.95 23.98
CA GLU A 207 -6.58 11.13 25.08
C GLU A 207 -6.96 9.72 24.61
N GLY A 208 -7.31 9.58 23.32
CA GLY A 208 -7.58 8.28 22.73
C GLY A 208 -7.49 8.27 21.21
N ILE A 209 -7.25 7.07 20.66
CA ILE A 209 -7.22 6.88 19.19
C ILE A 209 -8.55 7.27 18.53
N SER A 210 -9.67 7.20 19.26
CA SER A 210 -11.01 7.61 18.83
C SER A 210 -11.08 9.05 18.34
N GLU A 211 -10.26 9.96 18.87
CA GLU A 211 -10.21 11.36 18.42
C GLU A 211 -9.79 11.50 16.95
N LEU A 212 -9.11 10.48 16.41
CA LEU A 212 -8.61 10.48 15.03
C LEU A 212 -9.60 9.85 14.04
N HIS A 213 -10.70 9.23 14.48
CA HIS A 213 -11.60 8.45 13.62
C HIS A 213 -12.52 9.28 12.72
N HIS A 214 -12.65 10.59 12.98
CA HIS A 214 -13.70 11.42 12.39
C HIS A 214 -13.21 12.54 11.46
N GLY A 215 -11.90 12.70 11.31
CA GLY A 215 -11.28 13.74 10.50
C GLY A 215 -10.00 13.28 9.82
N VAL A 216 -9.62 13.98 8.75
CA VAL A 216 -8.30 13.76 8.13
C VAL A 216 -7.22 14.22 9.10
N VAL A 217 -6.26 13.35 9.40
CA VAL A 217 -5.03 13.72 10.11
C VAL A 217 -3.97 14.07 9.09
N LYS A 218 -3.27 15.20 9.29
CA LYS A 218 -2.28 15.71 8.34
C LYS A 218 -0.97 16.02 9.05
N ASN A 219 0.13 15.57 8.48
CA ASN A 219 1.43 16.17 8.73
C ASN A 219 1.78 17.08 7.53
N PRO A 220 1.56 18.40 7.62
CA PRO A 220 1.88 19.33 6.52
C PRO A 220 3.37 19.67 6.44
N SER A 221 4.17 19.24 7.43
CA SER A 221 5.59 19.55 7.52
C SER A 221 6.41 18.71 6.55
N ASN A 222 7.58 19.22 6.19
CA ASN A 222 8.62 18.45 5.49
C ASN A 222 9.45 17.57 6.47
N LEU A 223 9.10 17.57 7.75
CA LEU A 223 9.69 16.74 8.80
C LEU A 223 8.67 15.73 9.33
N GLU A 224 9.16 14.63 9.89
CA GLU A 224 8.34 13.64 10.61
C GLU A 224 7.66 14.28 11.83
N ALA A 225 6.42 13.90 12.10
CA ALA A 225 5.68 14.29 13.31
C ALA A 225 5.46 13.08 14.22
N ALA A 226 5.55 13.28 15.54
CA ALA A 226 5.26 12.24 16.53
C ALA A 226 3.81 12.36 17.00
N LEU A 227 3.04 11.29 16.80
CA LEU A 227 1.67 11.13 17.27
C LEU A 227 1.66 10.18 18.46
N ILE A 228 1.07 10.60 19.58
CA ILE A 228 1.08 9.86 20.85
C ILE A 228 -0.36 9.67 21.31
N VAL A 229 -0.74 8.41 21.59
CA VAL A 229 -2.06 8.04 22.12
C VAL A 229 -1.89 7.01 23.25
N PRO A 230 -2.72 7.01 24.30
CA PRO A 230 -2.73 5.95 25.30
C PRO A 230 -3.02 4.57 24.68
N CYS A 231 -2.24 3.55 25.03
CA CYS A 231 -2.55 2.16 24.66
C CYS A 231 -3.49 1.57 25.71
N CYS A 232 -4.71 1.19 25.33
CA CYS A 232 -5.53 0.34 26.20
C CYS A 232 -4.98 -1.09 26.15
N LYS A 233 -4.26 -1.53 27.17
CA LYS A 233 -4.03 -2.97 27.39
C LYS A 233 -5.35 -3.58 27.83
N SER A 234 -6.03 -4.32 26.97
CA SER A 234 -7.19 -5.11 27.37
C SER A 234 -6.73 -6.28 28.25
N ASN A 235 -6.64 -6.06 29.56
CA ASN A 235 -6.52 -7.15 30.52
C ASN A 235 -7.88 -7.82 30.64
N ALA A 236 -8.23 -8.68 29.69
CA ALA A 236 -9.19 -9.74 29.98
C ALA A 236 -8.47 -10.73 30.91
N GLU A 237 -9.04 -10.92 32.11
CA GLU A 237 -8.60 -11.87 33.15
C GLU A 237 -7.52 -11.35 34.13
N ASN A 238 -7.93 -10.46 35.06
CA ASN A 238 -7.79 -10.68 36.51
C ASN A 238 -8.20 -9.42 37.28
N GLU A 239 -9.49 -9.27 37.56
CA GLU A 239 -9.96 -8.40 38.64
C GLU A 239 -9.57 -9.04 39.97
N LYS A 240 -8.43 -8.60 40.52
CA LYS A 240 -8.08 -8.53 41.95
C LYS A 240 -6.59 -8.26 42.04
N HIS A 241 -6.21 -7.00 41.90
CA HIS A 241 -5.14 -6.28 42.62
C HIS A 241 -5.00 -4.93 41.91
N ALA A 242 -5.62 -3.89 42.50
CA ALA A 242 -5.45 -2.51 42.05
C ALA A 242 -4.04 -2.05 42.45
N GLN A 243 -3.06 -2.27 41.58
CA GLN A 243 -1.72 -1.72 41.71
C GLN A 243 -1.24 -1.24 40.34
N SER A 244 -1.15 0.10 40.23
CA SER A 244 -0.62 0.92 39.12
C SER A 244 -1.04 0.48 37.71
N ILE A 245 -2.03 1.17 37.15
CA ILE A 245 -2.23 1.19 35.69
C ILE A 245 -0.99 1.88 35.11
N ASP A 246 -0.06 1.10 34.58
CA ASP A 246 1.02 1.60 33.72
C ASP A 246 0.35 2.14 32.44
N GLU A 247 0.15 3.47 32.37
CA GLU A 247 -0.33 4.18 31.19
C GLU A 247 0.71 4.09 30.07
N SER A 248 0.82 2.92 29.46
CA SER A 248 1.67 2.71 28.30
C SER A 248 1.11 3.55 27.15
N HIS A 249 1.92 4.46 26.61
CA HIS A 249 1.58 5.26 25.44
C HIS A 249 2.12 4.62 24.17
N CYS A 250 1.34 4.72 23.11
CA CYS A 250 1.67 4.24 21.78
C CYS A 250 2.10 5.46 20.95
N THR A 251 3.33 5.42 20.46
CA THR A 251 3.89 6.50 19.64
C THR A 251 3.95 6.04 18.19
N PHE A 252 3.50 6.90 17.27
CA PHE A 252 3.51 6.68 15.84
C PHE A 252 4.33 7.76 15.15
N ASN A 253 5.21 7.34 14.24
CA ASN A 253 5.97 8.20 13.35
C ASN A 253 5.10 8.54 12.14
N VAL A 254 4.72 9.80 11.97
CA VAL A 254 3.91 10.28 10.84
C VAL A 254 4.80 10.95 9.80
N PRO A 255 5.01 10.37 8.60
CA PRO A 255 5.93 10.88 7.60
C PRO A 255 5.63 12.30 7.14
N PRO A 256 6.65 13.03 6.63
CA PRO A 256 6.48 14.33 6.00
C PRO A 256 5.37 14.33 4.94
N GLU A 257 4.59 15.40 4.91
CA GLU A 257 3.53 15.66 3.93
C GLU A 257 2.47 14.55 3.78
N SER A 258 2.43 13.59 4.70
CA SER A 258 1.50 12.48 4.68
C SER A 258 0.15 12.88 5.29
N ASN A 259 -0.91 12.23 4.81
CA ASN A 259 -2.27 12.45 5.29
C ASN A 259 -2.90 11.07 5.53
N PHE A 260 -3.69 10.92 6.58
CA PHE A 260 -4.41 9.67 6.79
C PHE A 260 -5.81 9.83 7.35
N LEU A 261 -6.63 8.81 7.08
CA LEU A 261 -7.95 8.60 7.64
C LEU A 261 -7.97 7.26 8.35
N LEU A 262 -8.06 7.30 9.68
CA LEU A 262 -8.21 6.11 10.50
C LEU A 262 -9.70 5.75 10.57
N GLY A 263 -10.06 4.54 10.16
CA GLY A 263 -11.43 4.07 10.32
C GLY A 263 -11.80 2.86 9.50
N THR A 264 -12.88 2.21 9.91
CA THR A 264 -13.44 1.06 9.21
C THR A 264 -14.09 1.52 7.91
N LEU A 265 -13.56 1.04 6.78
CA LEU A 265 -14.14 1.28 5.47
C LEU A 265 -15.44 0.47 5.31
N PRO A 266 -16.53 1.06 4.77
CA PRO A 266 -17.84 0.43 4.72
C PRO A 266 -17.91 -0.64 3.61
N LEU A 267 -17.27 -1.78 3.87
CA LEU A 267 -17.28 -2.96 3.01
C LEU A 267 -18.60 -3.71 3.17
N GLY A 268 -19.66 -3.30 2.45
CA GLY A 268 -20.94 -4.02 2.53
C GLY A 268 -22.21 -3.19 2.39
N GLN A 269 -23.32 -3.85 2.70
CA GLN A 269 -24.71 -3.38 2.73
C GLN A 269 -24.99 -2.28 3.80
N GLN A 270 -23.97 -1.73 4.46
CA GLN A 270 -24.13 -0.60 5.37
C GLN A 270 -24.50 0.71 4.66
N LEU A 271 -24.28 0.80 3.34
CA LEU A 271 -24.77 1.93 2.53
C LEU A 271 -26.29 1.90 2.29
N GLN A 272 -26.94 0.72 2.33
CA GLN A 272 -28.38 0.61 2.04
C GLN A 272 -29.26 0.87 3.28
N ASN A 273 -28.79 0.48 4.47
CA ASN A 273 -29.58 0.61 5.71
C ASN A 273 -29.60 2.03 6.30
N ALA A 274 -28.72 2.92 5.84
CA ALA A 274 -28.61 4.28 6.38
C ALA A 274 -29.49 5.33 5.67
N GLY A 275 -30.16 5.01 4.55
CA GLY A 275 -30.97 5.99 3.80
C GLY A 275 -30.18 7.19 3.25
N LEU A 276 -28.85 7.14 3.28
CA LEU A 276 -27.95 8.23 2.90
C LEU A 276 -27.40 8.00 1.50
N SER A 277 -28.13 8.46 0.48
CA SER A 277 -27.73 8.40 -0.94
C SER A 277 -26.55 9.33 -1.31
N SER A 278 -25.85 9.93 -0.34
CA SER A 278 -24.91 11.02 -0.56
C SER A 278 -23.64 10.96 0.32
N THR A 279 -23.15 9.79 0.72
CA THR A 279 -21.87 9.69 1.45
C THR A 279 -20.72 9.29 0.52
N SER A 280 -19.55 9.93 0.69
CA SER A 280 -18.30 9.55 0.02
C SER A 280 -17.97 8.07 0.31
N PRO A 281 -17.46 7.28 -0.65
CA PRO A 281 -17.13 5.86 -0.43
C PRO A 281 -16.02 5.68 0.62
N ILE A 282 -15.21 6.71 0.84
CA ILE A 282 -14.28 6.80 1.97
C ILE A 282 -14.82 7.86 2.94
N PRO A 283 -15.36 7.47 4.11
CA PRO A 283 -15.80 8.41 5.14
C PRO A 283 -14.67 9.36 5.55
N GLY A 284 -14.99 10.64 5.77
CA GLY A 284 -14.02 11.68 6.14
C GLY A 284 -13.16 12.22 4.98
N MET A 285 -13.13 11.55 3.82
CA MET A 285 -12.43 12.06 2.64
C MET A 285 -13.15 13.27 2.04
N PRO A 286 -12.45 14.39 1.75
CA PRO A 286 -13.07 15.52 1.04
C PRO A 286 -13.62 15.08 -0.34
N ARG A 287 -14.83 15.50 -0.67
CA ARG A 287 -15.56 15.03 -1.87
C ARG A 287 -14.89 15.43 -3.18
N ASP A 288 -14.13 16.50 -3.17
CA ASP A 288 -13.36 17.07 -4.27
C ASP A 288 -11.93 16.54 -4.33
N LYS A 289 -11.48 15.78 -3.32
CA LYS A 289 -10.13 15.21 -3.31
C LYS A 289 -10.00 14.17 -4.42
N ARG A 290 -9.03 14.38 -5.30
CA ARG A 290 -8.67 13.51 -6.41
C ARG A 290 -7.19 13.12 -6.35
N PHE A 291 -6.87 11.99 -6.99
CA PHE A 291 -5.56 11.39 -7.02
C PHE A 291 -5.17 10.94 -8.43
N ASN A 292 -3.88 11.02 -8.73
CA ASN A 292 -3.28 10.45 -9.94
C ASN A 292 -3.09 8.94 -9.78
N LEU A 293 -2.78 8.49 -8.56
CA LEU A 293 -2.58 7.08 -8.23
C LEU A 293 -3.48 6.69 -7.05
N ILE A 294 -4.26 5.61 -7.22
CA ILE A 294 -4.87 4.91 -6.08
C ILE A 294 -4.37 3.46 -6.05
N LEU A 295 -3.74 3.08 -4.94
CA LEU A 295 -3.31 1.71 -4.65
C LEU A 295 -4.26 1.09 -3.62
N LEU A 296 -4.79 -0.10 -3.89
CA LEU A 296 -5.70 -0.81 -3.00
C LEU A 296 -5.15 -2.19 -2.63
N ASP A 297 -5.18 -2.55 -1.34
CA ASP A 297 -4.92 -3.91 -0.84
C ASP A 297 -6.13 -4.50 -0.10
N PRO A 298 -7.21 -4.90 -0.80
CA PRO A 298 -8.46 -5.31 -0.17
C PRO A 298 -8.29 -6.54 0.73
N PRO A 299 -9.08 -6.66 1.82
CA PRO A 299 -9.07 -7.84 2.69
C PRO A 299 -9.76 -9.04 2.04
N TRP A 300 -9.08 -9.67 1.08
CA TRP A 300 -9.63 -10.77 0.28
C TRP A 300 -10.15 -11.93 1.14
N PRO A 301 -11.34 -12.47 0.84
CA PRO A 301 -11.87 -13.66 1.50
C PRO A 301 -10.89 -14.83 1.42
N ASN A 302 -10.34 -15.22 2.56
CA ASN A 302 -9.37 -16.31 2.63
C ASN A 302 -9.84 -17.41 3.58
N ARG A 303 -10.11 -18.60 3.02
CA ARG A 303 -10.62 -19.78 3.74
C ARG A 303 -9.64 -20.32 4.79
N SER A 304 -8.33 -20.07 4.68
CA SER A 304 -7.34 -20.46 5.69
C SER A 304 -7.28 -19.44 6.84
N VAL A 305 -7.28 -18.16 6.52
CA VAL A 305 -7.27 -17.05 7.50
C VAL A 305 -8.56 -17.00 8.31
N ARG A 306 -9.71 -17.25 7.69
CA ARG A 306 -11.00 -17.31 8.41
C ARG A 306 -11.01 -18.36 9.53
N ARG A 307 -10.20 -19.41 9.42
CA ARG A 307 -10.03 -20.43 10.46
C ARG A 307 -9.02 -20.03 11.54
N SER A 308 -8.12 -19.08 11.26
CA SER A 308 -7.11 -18.58 12.20
C SER A 308 -7.46 -17.24 12.86
N ARG A 309 -8.51 -16.53 12.41
CA ARG A 309 -9.01 -15.25 12.97
C ARG A 309 -7.95 -14.13 13.09
N HIS A 310 -6.90 -14.15 12.26
CA HIS A 310 -5.80 -13.17 12.34
C HIS A 310 -6.19 -11.76 11.87
N TYR A 311 -7.25 -11.63 11.06
CA TYR A 311 -7.91 -10.37 10.69
C TYR A 311 -9.32 -10.68 10.18
N GLN A 312 -10.20 -9.67 10.12
CA GLN A 312 -11.56 -9.83 9.60
C GLN A 312 -11.53 -10.04 8.07
N THR A 313 -12.10 -11.15 7.60
CA THR A 313 -12.23 -11.45 6.16
C THR A 313 -13.70 -11.51 5.79
N HIS A 314 -14.09 -10.90 4.67
CA HIS A 314 -15.46 -10.96 4.16
C HIS A 314 -15.84 -12.35 3.61
N SER A 315 -17.13 -12.61 3.45
CA SER A 315 -17.62 -13.84 2.84
C SER A 315 -17.38 -13.82 1.32
N TYR A 316 -17.35 -14.99 0.69
CA TYR A 316 -17.36 -15.07 -0.78
C TYR A 316 -18.68 -14.59 -1.39
N ALA A 317 -19.76 -14.52 -0.61
CA ALA A 317 -21.05 -13.98 -1.03
C ALA A 317 -21.00 -12.45 -1.23
N ASP A 318 -20.01 -11.77 -0.65
CA ASP A 318 -19.92 -10.31 -0.65
C ASP A 318 -18.99 -9.78 -1.76
N MET A 319 -18.53 -10.64 -2.67
CA MET A 319 -17.56 -10.25 -3.71
C MET A 319 -18.14 -9.19 -4.65
N ASP A 320 -19.42 -9.25 -5.00
CA ASP A 320 -20.06 -8.23 -5.85
C ASP A 320 -20.13 -6.87 -5.14
N VAL A 321 -20.38 -6.89 -3.84
CA VAL A 321 -20.39 -5.67 -3.01
C VAL A 321 -18.99 -5.09 -2.89
N LEU A 322 -17.97 -5.94 -2.73
CA LEU A 322 -16.58 -5.52 -2.76
C LEU A 322 -16.21 -4.92 -4.13
N THR A 323 -16.58 -5.58 -5.24
CA THR A 323 -16.36 -5.04 -6.60
C THR A 323 -16.96 -3.64 -6.75
N GLN A 324 -18.22 -3.47 -6.34
CA GLN A 324 -18.90 -2.18 -6.42
C GLN A 324 -18.20 -1.13 -5.54
N TYR A 325 -17.83 -1.49 -4.31
CA TYR A 325 -17.11 -0.59 -3.40
C TYR A 325 -15.78 -0.10 -3.99
N LEU A 326 -14.93 -1.02 -4.46
CA LEU A 326 -13.63 -0.68 -5.05
C LEU A 326 -13.81 0.20 -6.29
N CYS A 327 -14.80 -0.11 -7.11
CA CYS A 327 -15.17 0.66 -8.28
C CYS A 327 -15.60 2.10 -7.90
N ASP A 328 -16.41 2.26 -6.85
CA ASP A 328 -16.90 3.56 -6.41
C ASP A 328 -15.79 4.42 -5.78
N VAL A 329 -14.87 3.82 -5.02
CA VAL A 329 -13.65 4.50 -4.54
C VAL A 329 -12.85 5.04 -5.72
N LEU A 330 -12.58 4.20 -6.74
CA LEU A 330 -11.83 4.60 -7.92
C LEU A 330 -12.54 5.71 -8.71
N ARG A 331 -13.86 5.61 -8.94
CA ARG A 331 -14.64 6.64 -9.64
C ARG A 331 -14.68 7.96 -8.89
N ALA A 332 -14.85 7.90 -7.57
CA ALA A 332 -15.00 9.08 -6.74
C ALA A 332 -13.68 9.84 -6.59
N HIS A 333 -12.54 9.15 -6.54
CA HIS A 333 -11.28 9.75 -6.11
C HIS A 333 -10.16 9.75 -7.14
N LEU A 334 -10.31 9.13 -8.32
CA LEU A 334 -9.35 9.32 -9.42
C LEU A 334 -9.64 10.58 -10.22
N HIS A 335 -8.60 11.26 -10.72
CA HIS A 335 -8.78 12.38 -11.65
C HIS A 335 -9.62 11.95 -12.87
N GLY A 336 -10.67 12.75 -13.15
CA GLY A 336 -11.56 12.53 -14.27
C GLY A 336 -10.93 12.90 -15.63
N PRO A 337 -11.56 12.50 -16.75
CA PRO A 337 -11.04 12.73 -18.10
C PRO A 337 -10.98 14.21 -18.53
N ARG A 338 -11.63 15.12 -17.77
CA ARG A 338 -11.62 16.57 -18.01
C ARG A 338 -10.85 17.35 -16.94
N TYR A 339 -9.93 16.70 -16.23
CA TYR A 339 -9.06 17.42 -15.30
C TYR A 339 -8.14 18.36 -16.09
N ILE A 340 -8.52 19.64 -16.12
CA ILE A 340 -7.67 20.75 -16.54
C ILE A 340 -7.21 21.37 -15.22
N PRO A 341 -5.91 21.29 -14.85
CA PRO A 341 -5.39 22.08 -13.75
C PRO A 341 -5.73 23.55 -14.03
N ASP A 342 -6.28 24.26 -13.04
CA ASP A 342 -6.80 25.62 -13.13
C ASP A 342 -6.17 26.43 -14.28
N ALA A 343 -7.00 26.71 -15.28
CA ALA A 343 -6.64 27.40 -16.51
C ALA A 343 -6.12 28.82 -16.23
N TYR A 344 -4.82 28.95 -15.92
CA TYR A 344 -4.10 30.22 -15.94
C TYR A 344 -2.67 30.12 -16.48
N THR A 345 -2.23 28.96 -16.97
CA THR A 345 -0.94 28.85 -17.69
C THR A 345 -1.19 28.54 -19.16
N ASN A 346 -1.12 29.60 -19.97
CA ASN A 346 -1.01 29.54 -21.42
C ASN A 346 0.28 28.82 -21.81
N THR A 347 0.29 27.49 -21.76
CA THR A 347 1.42 26.68 -22.21
C THR A 347 0.92 25.57 -23.12
N THR A 348 1.46 25.61 -24.33
CA THR A 348 1.17 24.80 -25.51
C THR A 348 0.97 23.30 -25.23
N GLU A 349 -0.03 22.73 -25.90
CA GLU A 349 -0.76 21.51 -25.55
C GLU A 349 0.02 20.17 -25.61
N ALA A 350 1.29 20.18 -26.03
CA ALA A 350 2.04 18.96 -26.34
C ALA A 350 2.98 18.44 -25.22
N SER A 351 3.40 19.25 -24.25
CA SER A 351 4.42 18.85 -23.26
C SER A 351 3.88 18.26 -21.95
N THR A 352 2.59 18.44 -21.64
CA THR A 352 2.03 18.05 -20.32
C THR A 352 1.60 16.58 -20.19
N GLN A 353 1.90 15.69 -21.15
CA GLN A 353 1.38 14.31 -21.18
C GLN A 353 1.78 13.44 -19.95
N ASN A 354 2.95 13.67 -19.35
CA ASN A 354 3.43 12.85 -18.21
C ASN A 354 2.76 13.19 -16.87
N SER A 355 2.20 14.39 -16.70
CA SER A 355 1.36 14.74 -15.52
C SER A 355 -0.10 14.29 -15.65
N ARG A 356 -0.47 13.63 -16.75
CA ARG A 356 -1.87 13.31 -17.11
C ARG A 356 -2.27 11.86 -16.82
N ARG A 357 -1.39 11.04 -16.24
CA ARG A 357 -1.71 9.64 -15.95
C ARG A 357 -2.62 9.53 -14.73
N THR A 358 -3.66 8.75 -14.89
CA THR A 358 -4.59 8.36 -13.83
C THR A 358 -4.58 6.85 -13.73
N ILE A 359 -3.97 6.36 -12.64
CA ILE A 359 -3.63 4.96 -12.40
C ILE A 359 -4.43 4.44 -11.20
N GLY A 360 -5.08 3.29 -11.40
CA GLY A 360 -5.65 2.49 -10.31
C GLY A 360 -4.93 1.15 -10.24
N ALA A 361 -4.53 0.73 -9.05
CA ALA A 361 -3.79 -0.52 -8.85
C ALA A 361 -4.41 -1.32 -7.69
N ILE A 362 -4.67 -2.61 -7.90
CA ILE A 362 -5.32 -3.49 -6.92
C ILE A 362 -4.50 -4.75 -6.72
N TRP A 363 -4.01 -4.96 -5.49
CA TRP A 363 -3.36 -6.21 -5.10
C TRP A 363 -4.38 -7.34 -5.11
N VAL A 364 -4.04 -8.48 -5.70
CA VAL A 364 -4.89 -9.68 -5.74
C VAL A 364 -4.14 -10.91 -5.24
N THR A 365 -4.89 -11.81 -4.62
CA THR A 365 -4.40 -13.17 -4.34
C THR A 365 -4.32 -14.00 -5.62
N ASN A 366 -3.74 -15.21 -5.54
CA ASN A 366 -3.71 -16.18 -6.64
C ASN A 366 -5.07 -16.79 -7.02
N SER A 367 -6.17 -16.28 -6.49
CA SER A 367 -7.49 -16.75 -6.88
C SER A 367 -8.00 -16.04 -8.13
N GLU A 368 -8.55 -16.80 -9.07
CA GLU A 368 -9.29 -16.28 -10.23
C GLU A 368 -10.36 -15.26 -9.81
N LYS A 369 -11.02 -15.49 -8.67
CA LYS A 369 -12.07 -14.62 -8.13
C LYS A 369 -11.55 -13.23 -7.75
N SER A 370 -10.45 -13.14 -7.00
CA SER A 370 -9.87 -11.82 -6.65
C SER A 370 -9.39 -11.06 -7.89
N ARG A 371 -8.81 -11.78 -8.87
CA ARG A 371 -8.37 -11.18 -10.12
C ARG A 371 -9.56 -10.66 -10.94
N LYS A 372 -10.64 -11.42 -11.02
CA LYS A 372 -11.89 -11.00 -11.68
C LYS A 372 -12.46 -9.73 -11.04
N VAL A 373 -12.55 -9.68 -9.70
CA VAL A 373 -13.01 -8.47 -8.98
C VAL A 373 -12.14 -7.26 -9.28
N ALA A 374 -10.81 -7.41 -9.29
CA ALA A 374 -9.93 -6.30 -9.64
C ALA A 374 -10.14 -5.80 -11.07
N TYR A 375 -10.26 -6.71 -12.05
CA TYR A 375 -10.51 -6.38 -13.45
C TYR A 375 -11.85 -5.65 -13.62
N GLU A 376 -12.91 -6.15 -12.99
CA GLU A 376 -14.24 -5.56 -13.05
C GLU A 376 -14.31 -4.20 -12.35
N SER A 377 -13.63 -4.05 -11.21
CA SER A 377 -13.57 -2.77 -10.47
C SER A 377 -12.87 -1.68 -11.28
N LEU A 378 -11.69 -1.99 -11.85
CA LEU A 378 -10.92 -1.05 -12.66
C LEU A 378 -11.67 -0.68 -13.95
N ARG A 379 -12.22 -1.67 -14.67
CA ARG A 379 -13.00 -1.44 -15.90
C ARG A 379 -14.28 -0.66 -15.61
N GLY A 380 -14.98 -1.01 -14.53
CA GLY A 380 -16.18 -0.30 -14.09
C GLY A 380 -15.90 1.16 -13.76
N ALA A 381 -14.71 1.47 -13.25
CA ALA A 381 -14.28 2.84 -12.99
C ALA A 381 -13.77 3.59 -14.24
N GLY A 382 -13.78 2.94 -15.41
CA GLY A 382 -13.38 3.51 -16.69
C GLY A 382 -11.87 3.47 -16.95
N LEU A 383 -11.15 2.55 -16.30
CA LEU A 383 -9.74 2.26 -16.59
C LEU A 383 -9.61 1.05 -17.51
N SER A 384 -8.65 1.11 -18.43
CA SER A 384 -8.22 -0.03 -19.22
C SER A 384 -7.09 -0.74 -18.46
N ILE A 385 -7.15 -2.06 -18.33
CA ILE A 385 -6.05 -2.83 -17.74
C ILE A 385 -4.84 -2.71 -18.65
N CYS A 386 -3.73 -2.17 -18.13
CA CYS A 386 -2.52 -1.91 -18.90
C CYS A 386 -1.32 -2.72 -18.40
N GLU A 387 -1.23 -3.00 -17.10
CA GLU A 387 -0.14 -3.79 -16.54
C GLU A 387 -0.58 -4.81 -15.47
N GLU A 388 0.19 -5.89 -15.33
CA GLU A 388 0.16 -6.79 -14.18
C GLU A 388 1.58 -6.92 -13.60
N TRP A 389 1.76 -6.62 -12.31
CA TRP A 389 3.05 -6.82 -11.64
C TRP A 389 3.01 -8.07 -10.78
N ILE A 390 3.92 -9.00 -11.04
CA ILE A 390 4.06 -10.27 -10.33
C ILE A 390 5.11 -10.09 -9.23
N TRP A 391 4.66 -9.93 -7.99
CA TRP A 391 5.56 -9.91 -6.84
C TRP A 391 5.87 -11.34 -6.39
N ILE A 392 7.09 -11.79 -6.66
CA ILE A 392 7.61 -13.10 -6.27
C ILE A 392 8.33 -12.99 -4.92
N LYS A 393 7.97 -13.92 -4.03
CA LYS A 393 8.60 -14.11 -2.72
C LYS A 393 9.68 -15.16 -2.85
N THR A 394 10.89 -14.78 -2.47
CA THR A 394 12.11 -15.58 -2.66
C THR A 394 12.87 -15.79 -1.35
N THR A 395 13.76 -16.78 -1.32
CA THR A 395 14.83 -16.85 -0.32
C THR A 395 15.93 -15.84 -0.63
N ILE A 396 16.89 -15.67 0.27
CA ILE A 396 18.07 -14.82 0.04
C ILE A 396 18.93 -15.26 -1.18
N ASN A 397 18.74 -16.50 -1.63
CA ASN A 397 19.43 -17.10 -2.76
C ASN A 397 18.61 -17.04 -4.06
N GLY A 398 17.42 -16.42 -4.04
CA GLY A 398 16.55 -16.30 -5.21
C GLY A 398 15.65 -17.49 -5.49
N GLU A 399 15.58 -18.47 -4.59
CA GLU A 399 14.66 -19.60 -4.74
C GLU A 399 13.23 -19.20 -4.35
N PRO A 400 12.19 -19.63 -5.08
CA PRO A 400 10.81 -19.41 -4.65
C PRO A 400 10.52 -20.04 -3.28
N ILE A 401 9.87 -19.30 -2.39
CA ILE A 401 9.61 -19.76 -0.99
C ILE A 401 8.63 -20.95 -0.90
N THR A 402 7.90 -21.23 -1.98
CA THR A 402 7.03 -22.40 -2.14
C THR A 402 7.13 -22.87 -3.59
N PRO A 403 6.89 -24.17 -3.89
CA PRO A 403 6.96 -24.67 -5.26
C PRO A 403 6.07 -23.88 -6.23
N LEU A 404 6.63 -23.51 -7.39
CA LEU A 404 5.88 -22.80 -8.43
C LEU A 404 4.71 -23.63 -8.96
N ASN A 405 4.92 -24.92 -9.15
CA ASN A 405 3.90 -25.89 -9.56
C ASN A 405 2.95 -26.33 -8.41
N GLY A 406 3.00 -25.65 -7.27
CA GLY A 406 2.06 -25.85 -6.15
C GLY A 406 0.63 -25.54 -6.58
N LEU A 407 -0.33 -26.34 -6.12
CA LEU A 407 -1.75 -26.17 -6.45
C LEU A 407 -2.47 -25.23 -5.47
N TRP A 408 -2.00 -25.16 -4.23
CA TRP A 408 -2.69 -24.40 -3.17
C TRP A 408 -1.93 -23.14 -2.76
N ARG A 409 -0.60 -23.19 -2.69
CA ARG A 409 0.23 -22.03 -2.38
C ARG A 409 1.12 -21.71 -3.56
N LYS A 410 1.16 -20.43 -3.91
CA LYS A 410 2.02 -19.89 -4.95
C LYS A 410 3.02 -18.93 -4.30
N PRO A 411 4.26 -18.88 -4.78
CA PRO A 411 5.30 -18.03 -4.22
C PRO A 411 5.20 -16.58 -4.72
N TYR A 412 4.06 -16.15 -5.25
CA TYR A 412 3.90 -14.80 -5.79
C TYR A 412 2.52 -14.23 -5.47
N GLU A 413 2.37 -12.92 -5.58
CA GLU A 413 1.10 -12.19 -5.61
C GLU A 413 1.08 -11.28 -6.84
N ILE A 414 -0.10 -10.85 -7.27
CA ILE A 414 -0.24 -10.02 -8.48
C ILE A 414 -0.84 -8.67 -8.09
N LEU A 415 -0.31 -7.61 -8.68
CA LEU A 415 -0.90 -6.28 -8.67
C LEU A 415 -1.47 -5.99 -10.06
N VAL A 416 -2.78 -5.83 -10.15
CA VAL A 416 -3.45 -5.48 -11.41
C VAL A 416 -3.51 -3.98 -11.53
N ILE A 417 -3.06 -3.41 -12.65
CA ILE A 417 -2.97 -1.98 -12.88
C ILE A 417 -3.81 -1.58 -14.08
N GLY A 418 -4.68 -0.59 -13.87
CA GLY A 418 -5.45 0.06 -14.91
C GLY A 418 -5.04 1.52 -15.07
N GLU A 419 -5.12 2.00 -16.31
CA GLU A 419 -4.88 3.39 -16.67
C GLU A 419 -6.09 3.97 -17.40
N ARG A 420 -6.44 5.22 -17.06
CA ARG A 420 -7.47 5.95 -17.80
C ARG A 420 -6.90 6.40 -19.14
N THR A 421 -7.38 5.80 -20.23
CA THR A 421 -6.98 6.21 -21.58
C THR A 421 -7.88 7.35 -22.08
N LEU A 422 -7.28 8.48 -22.48
CA LEU A 422 -8.00 9.66 -23.00
C LEU A 422 -8.79 9.38 -24.29
N HIS A 423 -8.40 8.36 -25.07
CA HIS A 423 -9.01 8.04 -26.36
C HIS A 423 -10.39 7.37 -26.28
N SER A 424 -10.80 6.85 -25.13
CA SER A 424 -12.07 6.11 -24.99
C SER A 424 -13.33 7.01 -24.92
N PHE A 425 -13.18 8.34 -24.95
CA PHE A 425 -14.29 9.29 -24.79
C PHE A 425 -14.67 10.08 -26.05
N ARG A 426 -13.94 9.95 -27.17
CA ARG A 426 -14.44 10.44 -28.48
C ARG A 426 -15.39 9.40 -29.06
N GLY A 427 -16.60 9.33 -28.52
CA GLY A 427 -17.66 8.50 -29.06
C GLY A 427 -18.16 9.02 -30.40
N THR A 428 -18.18 8.16 -31.41
CA THR A 428 -19.40 7.97 -32.19
C THR A 428 -20.31 7.03 -31.40
N PRO A 429 -21.61 7.34 -31.21
CA PRO A 429 -22.55 6.43 -30.57
C PRO A 429 -22.58 5.12 -31.34
N ALA A 430 -22.51 3.99 -30.63
CA ALA A 430 -22.67 2.68 -31.21
C ALA A 430 -24.05 2.58 -31.89
N SER A 431 -24.08 2.62 -33.22
CA SER A 431 -25.24 2.22 -34.00
C SER A 431 -25.43 0.72 -33.78
N THR A 432 -26.57 0.36 -33.22
CA THR A 432 -27.09 -1.01 -33.19
C THR A 432 -27.24 -1.52 -34.62
N GLY A 433 -26.34 -2.41 -35.02
CA GLY A 433 -26.45 -3.20 -36.25
C GLY A 433 -25.77 -4.56 -36.04
N PRO A 434 -26.41 -5.68 -36.42
CA PRO A 434 -25.78 -6.99 -36.33
C PRO A 434 -24.86 -7.19 -37.54
N THR A 435 -23.55 -7.07 -37.35
CA THR A 435 -22.56 -7.49 -38.36
C THR A 435 -21.80 -8.72 -37.88
N THR A 436 -22.11 -9.80 -38.57
CA THR A 436 -21.40 -11.08 -38.66
C THR A 436 -19.93 -10.91 -39.04
N GLY A 437 -19.06 -11.67 -38.34
CA GLY A 437 -17.83 -12.28 -38.88
C GLY A 437 -16.70 -11.37 -39.34
N GLY A 438 -15.64 -11.26 -38.54
CA GLY A 438 -14.37 -10.63 -38.92
C GLY A 438 -13.34 -10.74 -37.80
N ASP A 439 -12.68 -11.89 -37.72
CA ASP A 439 -11.61 -12.25 -36.78
C ASP A 439 -10.30 -11.52 -37.17
N GLY A 440 -9.61 -10.87 -36.21
CA GLY A 440 -8.29 -10.24 -36.48
C GLY A 440 -7.86 -9.03 -35.63
N GLY A 441 -8.66 -8.55 -34.69
CA GLY A 441 -8.17 -7.56 -33.70
C GLY A 441 -7.32 -8.26 -32.61
N PRO A 442 -6.21 -7.66 -32.13
CA PRO A 442 -5.46 -8.26 -31.01
C PRO A 442 -6.43 -8.44 -29.83
N LYS A 443 -6.47 -9.66 -29.28
CA LYS A 443 -7.28 -9.95 -28.10
C LYS A 443 -6.87 -8.98 -27.01
N ALA A 444 -7.82 -8.43 -26.26
CA ALA A 444 -7.55 -7.41 -25.23
C ALA A 444 -6.48 -7.80 -24.18
N ASP A 445 -6.11 -9.08 -24.08
CA ASP A 445 -5.06 -9.62 -23.21
C ASP A 445 -3.62 -9.47 -23.78
N ASP A 446 -3.43 -9.33 -25.10
CA ASP A 446 -2.11 -9.22 -25.75
C ASP A 446 -1.44 -7.85 -25.53
N SER A 447 -2.16 -6.88 -24.97
CA SER A 447 -1.66 -5.52 -24.70
C SER A 447 -1.22 -5.28 -23.26
N ILE A 448 -1.37 -6.27 -22.37
CA ILE A 448 -1.04 -6.12 -20.94
C ILE A 448 0.47 -6.34 -20.74
N THR A 449 1.16 -5.29 -20.29
CA THR A 449 2.58 -5.40 -19.90
C THR A 449 2.70 -6.12 -18.57
N ARG A 450 3.50 -7.19 -18.52
CA ARG A 450 3.70 -7.96 -17.30
C ARG A 450 5.10 -7.72 -16.76
N ARG A 451 5.20 -7.30 -15.50
CA ARG A 451 6.48 -7.01 -14.84
C ARG A 451 6.72 -7.96 -13.68
N VAL A 452 7.96 -8.38 -13.48
CA VAL A 452 8.37 -9.25 -12.38
C VAL A 452 9.08 -8.41 -11.32
N ILE A 453 8.64 -8.57 -10.07
CA ILE A 453 9.26 -7.97 -8.89
C ILE A 453 9.62 -9.11 -7.94
N ALA A 454 10.90 -9.42 -7.78
CA ALA A 454 11.33 -10.34 -6.74
C ALA A 454 11.67 -9.59 -5.45
N ALA A 455 11.37 -10.20 -4.32
CA ALA A 455 11.87 -9.76 -3.02
C ALA A 455 11.91 -10.91 -2.01
N VAL A 456 12.83 -10.83 -1.05
CA VAL A 456 12.79 -11.69 0.14
C VAL A 456 11.66 -11.19 1.06
N PRO A 457 10.67 -12.02 1.42
CA PRO A 457 9.54 -11.55 2.23
C PRO A 457 10.01 -11.08 3.61
N ASP A 458 9.25 -10.17 4.21
CA ASP A 458 9.44 -9.68 5.57
C ASP A 458 8.33 -10.21 6.49
N ILE A 459 7.98 -9.49 7.55
CA ILE A 459 6.86 -9.76 8.45
C ILE A 459 5.57 -9.98 7.66
N HIS A 460 4.71 -10.87 8.17
CA HIS A 460 3.47 -11.25 7.51
C HIS A 460 2.61 -10.02 7.15
N SER A 461 1.98 -10.05 5.97
CA SER A 461 1.15 -8.97 5.42
C SER A 461 1.89 -7.64 5.14
N ARG A 462 3.21 -7.58 5.30
CA ARG A 462 4.01 -6.41 4.90
C ARG A 462 4.43 -6.56 3.43
N LYS A 463 3.95 -5.65 2.59
CA LYS A 463 4.29 -5.58 1.16
C LYS A 463 5.47 -4.62 0.93
N PRO A 464 6.23 -4.76 -0.17
CA PRO A 464 7.16 -3.71 -0.58
C PRO A 464 6.44 -2.38 -0.75
N ASN A 465 7.07 -1.29 -0.35
CA ASN A 465 6.61 0.04 -0.74
C ASN A 465 6.93 0.24 -2.23
N LEU A 466 5.91 0.45 -3.05
CA LEU A 466 6.07 0.50 -4.51
C LEU A 466 6.25 1.93 -5.06
N ARG A 467 6.36 2.95 -4.20
CA ARG A 467 6.44 4.36 -4.64
C ARG A 467 7.53 4.57 -5.68
N GLU A 468 8.74 4.08 -5.41
CA GLU A 468 9.89 4.25 -6.31
C GLU A 468 9.63 3.65 -7.71
N ILE A 469 8.98 2.49 -7.79
CA ILE A 469 8.66 1.85 -9.08
C ILE A 469 7.51 2.57 -9.77
N PHE A 470 6.45 2.96 -9.05
CA PHE A 470 5.37 3.74 -9.64
C PHE A 470 5.88 5.05 -10.24
N GLU A 471 6.74 5.76 -9.51
CA GLU A 471 7.39 6.98 -10.00
C GLU A 471 8.19 6.68 -11.27
N LYS A 472 9.09 5.69 -11.24
CA LYS A 472 9.92 5.32 -12.40
C LYS A 472 9.11 4.91 -13.63
N ILE A 473 8.02 4.16 -13.47
CA ILE A 473 7.25 3.61 -14.59
C ILE A 473 6.22 4.60 -15.14
N PHE A 474 5.58 5.39 -14.29
CA PHE A 474 4.42 6.20 -14.70
C PHE A 474 4.63 7.72 -14.58
N PHE A 475 5.53 8.21 -13.73
CA PHE A 475 5.56 9.63 -13.36
C PHE A 475 6.91 10.34 -13.60
N VAL A 476 8.01 9.61 -13.85
CA VAL A 476 9.28 10.18 -14.28
C VAL A 476 9.29 10.34 -15.81
N PRO A 477 9.57 11.53 -16.36
CA PRO A 477 9.68 11.70 -17.81
C PRO A 477 10.87 10.93 -18.40
N ASN A 478 10.66 10.23 -19.52
CA ASN A 478 11.76 9.70 -20.32
C ASN A 478 12.54 10.88 -20.93
N SER A 479 13.73 11.14 -20.41
CA SER A 479 14.58 12.27 -20.79
C SER A 479 15.04 12.21 -22.26
N SER A 480 14.53 13.11 -23.09
CA SER A 480 15.33 13.69 -24.19
C SER A 480 14.90 15.10 -24.65
N SER A 481 13.87 15.75 -24.07
CA SER A 481 13.49 17.10 -24.54
C SER A 481 12.82 18.05 -23.55
N GLY A 482 12.82 17.78 -22.23
CA GLY A 482 12.20 18.66 -21.24
C GLY A 482 13.23 19.41 -20.39
N THR A 483 13.07 20.73 -20.26
CA THR A 483 13.75 21.52 -19.23
C THR A 483 13.36 21.01 -17.84
N ALA A 484 14.23 21.19 -16.83
CA ALA A 484 14.04 20.73 -15.46
C ALA A 484 12.74 21.21 -14.75
N SER A 485 11.93 22.04 -15.41
CA SER A 485 10.70 22.65 -14.91
C SER A 485 9.41 21.85 -15.14
N GLU A 486 9.43 20.72 -15.86
CA GLU A 486 8.25 19.88 -16.15
C GLU A 486 8.32 18.47 -15.51
N GLN A 487 8.87 18.37 -14.30
CA GLN A 487 8.76 17.16 -13.48
C GLN A 487 7.34 17.06 -12.93
N GLY A 488 6.57 16.11 -13.44
CA GLY A 488 5.15 16.01 -13.19
C GLY A 488 4.83 15.65 -11.73
N MET A 489 4.27 16.61 -11.00
CA MET A 489 3.72 16.39 -9.66
C MET A 489 2.56 15.38 -9.75
N TYR A 490 2.55 14.38 -8.86
CA TYR A 490 1.47 13.41 -8.75
C TYR A 490 0.96 13.31 -7.31
N SER A 491 -0.31 12.99 -7.16
CA SER A 491 -0.97 12.76 -5.88
C SER A 491 -1.41 11.31 -5.75
N SER A 492 -1.25 10.74 -4.56
CA SER A 492 -1.48 9.31 -4.32
C SER A 492 -2.34 9.04 -3.09
N LEU A 493 -3.12 7.96 -3.16
CA LEU A 493 -3.88 7.38 -2.06
C LEU A 493 -3.62 5.88 -1.97
N GLU A 494 -3.30 5.39 -0.76
CA GLU A 494 -3.31 3.97 -0.41
C GLU A 494 -4.55 3.63 0.41
N VAL A 495 -5.35 2.66 -0.06
CA VAL A 495 -6.58 2.21 0.58
C VAL A 495 -6.36 0.82 1.18
N PHE A 496 -6.87 0.61 2.39
CA PHE A 496 -6.54 -0.55 3.24
C PHE A 496 -5.07 -0.56 3.68
N ALA A 497 -4.50 0.64 3.82
CA ALA A 497 -3.11 0.83 4.17
C ALA A 497 -2.80 0.32 5.57
N ARG A 498 -1.55 -0.09 5.80
CA ARG A 498 -1.00 -0.39 7.13
C ARG A 498 0.28 0.38 7.45
N ASN A 499 0.73 1.16 6.48
CA ASN A 499 1.93 1.95 6.54
C ASN A 499 1.65 3.29 5.86
N LEU A 500 2.17 4.37 6.40
CA LEU A 500 2.15 5.67 5.77
C LEU A 500 3.35 5.81 4.82
N THR A 501 3.17 6.59 3.77
CA THR A 501 4.24 6.97 2.83
C THR A 501 4.30 8.49 2.76
N ALA A 502 5.50 9.06 2.77
CA ALA A 502 5.70 10.50 2.71
C ALA A 502 5.04 11.11 1.46
N GLY A 503 4.30 12.20 1.66
CA GLY A 503 3.51 12.88 0.61
C GLY A 503 2.29 12.11 0.09
N TRP A 504 1.99 10.90 0.61
CA TRP A 504 0.82 10.12 0.20
C TRP A 504 -0.35 10.31 1.17
N TRP A 505 -1.55 10.07 0.66
CA TRP A 505 -2.73 9.83 1.48
C TRP A 505 -2.85 8.34 1.78
N ALA A 506 -3.38 8.00 2.96
CA ALA A 506 -3.64 6.61 3.35
C ALA A 506 -4.97 6.48 4.10
N CYS A 507 -5.69 5.36 3.95
CA CYS A 507 -6.85 5.08 4.79
C CYS A 507 -7.03 3.59 5.09
N GLY A 508 -7.57 3.30 6.28
CA GLY A 508 -7.80 1.95 6.76
C GLY A 508 -7.99 1.91 8.28
N ASP A 509 -8.39 0.74 8.78
CA ASP A 509 -8.51 0.43 10.20
C ASP A 509 -7.13 0.22 10.87
N GLU A 510 -6.18 -0.32 10.12
CA GLU A 510 -4.79 -0.54 10.56
C GLU A 510 -3.80 0.50 10.00
N VAL A 511 -4.24 1.68 9.53
CA VAL A 511 -3.43 2.64 8.75
C VAL A 511 -2.11 3.08 9.41
N LEU A 512 -2.05 3.06 10.75
CA LEU A 512 -0.87 3.43 11.54
C LEU A 512 -0.01 2.24 12.01
N LYS A 513 -0.39 1.00 11.69
CA LYS A 513 0.18 -0.21 12.30
C LYS A 513 1.71 -0.28 12.23
N PHE A 514 2.30 -0.12 11.05
CA PHE A 514 3.75 -0.18 10.87
C PHE A 514 4.47 1.16 11.08
N ASN A 515 3.71 2.22 11.40
CA ASN A 515 4.25 3.51 11.82
C ASN A 515 4.48 3.59 13.34
N SER A 516 4.01 2.61 14.11
CA SER A 516 4.31 2.52 15.54
C SER A 516 5.83 2.42 15.78
N THR A 517 6.35 3.18 16.74
CA THR A 517 7.78 3.20 17.09
C THR A 517 8.30 1.83 17.51
N GLU A 518 7.44 0.90 17.90
CA GLU A 518 7.81 -0.50 18.20
C GLU A 518 8.43 -1.23 16.99
N TRP A 519 8.15 -0.76 15.76
CA TRP A 519 8.69 -1.32 14.53
C TRP A 519 9.97 -0.63 14.06
N TRP A 520 10.48 0.35 14.80
CA TRP A 520 11.64 1.16 14.41
C TRP A 520 12.67 1.15 15.53
N ALA A 521 13.93 1.17 15.16
CA ALA A 521 15.00 1.27 16.15
C ALA A 521 16.09 2.23 15.68
N ASP A 522 16.64 2.96 16.63
CA ASP A 522 17.66 3.99 16.42
C ASP A 522 19.03 3.41 16.08
#